data_AF-A0A7X7BJ92-F1
#
_entry.id   AF-A0A7X7BJ92-F1
#
_cell.length_a   1.000
_cell.length_b   1.000
_cell.length_c   1.000
_cell.angle_alpha   90.00
_cell.angle_beta   90.00
_cell.angle_gamma   90.00
#
_symmetry.space_group_name_H-M   'P 1'
#
loop_
_entity.id
_entity.type
_entity.pdbx_description
1 polymer ?
#
loop_
_entity_poly.entity_id
_entity_poly.type
_entity_poly.pdbx_seq_one_letter_code
_entity_poly.pdbx_strand_id
1 'polypeptide(L)'
;MNVEASKDSLIILTTKNDDQVIILTLNEEEAKDLYKTNVWRKERLIICNGIVLVNDDYLTILNRGCNKMIFDVFPKVQEVVSQVGEVEGLTSGIFSHYEIAVPSCNCKYRVNYIIEGRSRLEIEEEIFRNRFINEILVIVNYIGDVGNAYIDNELVDDNFYNGSLWEIGLKRFYPKVHEKGLDFHIVPLRKGKMTTSVSVAAKTLEFIGDEIGKINSVELDLVYQLKLRKK
;
A
#
# COMPACT_ATOMS: atom_id res chain seq x y z
N MET A 1 -24.19 5.13 -33.10
CA MET A 1 -24.36 6.02 -31.93
C MET A 1 -23.12 5.81 -31.08
N ASN A 2 -22.20 6.77 -31.05
CA ASN A 2 -21.04 6.67 -30.15
C ASN A 2 -21.55 7.03 -28.76
N VAL A 3 -21.55 6.06 -27.87
CA VAL A 3 -21.86 6.27 -26.45
C VAL A 3 -20.57 6.75 -25.82
N GLU A 4 -20.56 7.97 -25.30
CA GLU A 4 -19.43 8.51 -24.54
C GLU A 4 -19.24 7.67 -23.27
N ALA A 5 -18.02 7.28 -22.92
CA ALA A 5 -17.77 6.40 -21.77
C ALA A 5 -17.43 7.25 -20.54
N SER A 6 -18.27 7.17 -19.51
CA SER A 6 -18.17 7.89 -18.24
C SER A 6 -19.13 7.29 -17.23
N LYS A 7 -18.86 7.44 -15.92
CA LYS A 7 -19.83 7.14 -14.86
C LYS A 7 -21.16 7.89 -14.98
N ASP A 8 -21.20 8.99 -15.76
CA ASP A 8 -22.39 9.76 -16.07
C ASP A 8 -23.15 9.26 -17.32
N SER A 9 -22.57 8.33 -18.07
CA SER A 9 -23.12 7.81 -19.33
C SER A 9 -24.00 6.58 -19.11
N LEU A 10 -25.29 6.87 -18.93
CA LEU A 10 -26.31 5.87 -18.61
C LEU A 10 -27.28 5.69 -19.77
N ILE A 11 -27.53 4.43 -20.13
CA ILE A 11 -28.65 4.04 -20.99
C ILE A 11 -29.66 3.33 -20.10
N ILE A 12 -30.84 3.93 -19.93
CA ILE A 12 -31.94 3.37 -19.15
C ILE A 12 -32.96 2.79 -20.12
N LEU A 13 -33.18 1.49 -20.02
CA LEU A 13 -34.18 0.75 -20.78
C LEU A 13 -35.33 0.37 -19.85
N THR A 14 -36.56 0.45 -20.35
CA THR A 14 -37.74 -0.07 -19.64
C THR A 14 -38.23 -1.30 -20.38
N THR A 15 -38.38 -2.42 -19.67
CA THR A 15 -38.86 -3.68 -20.23
C THR A 15 -40.37 -3.62 -20.47
N LYS A 16 -40.92 -4.62 -21.15
CA LYS A 16 -42.38 -4.77 -21.33
C LYS A 16 -43.15 -4.98 -20.02
N ASN A 17 -42.46 -5.37 -18.95
CA ASN A 17 -43.03 -5.58 -17.62
C ASN A 17 -42.78 -4.37 -16.69
N ASP A 18 -42.40 -3.22 -17.25
CA ASP A 18 -42.03 -2.00 -16.51
C ASP A 18 -40.77 -2.09 -15.62
N ASP A 19 -40.02 -3.21 -15.69
CA ASP A 19 -38.71 -3.29 -15.04
C ASP A 19 -37.68 -2.38 -15.72
N GLN A 20 -36.84 -1.72 -14.93
CA GLN A 20 -35.74 -0.90 -15.44
C GLN A 20 -34.45 -1.69 -15.59
N VAL A 21 -33.80 -1.57 -16.74
CA VAL A 21 -32.44 -2.06 -17.01
C VAL A 21 -31.54 -0.87 -17.24
N ILE A 22 -30.47 -0.77 -16.45
CA ILE A 22 -29.48 0.32 -16.56
C ILE A 22 -28.21 -0.26 -17.18
N ILE A 23 -27.79 0.30 -18.31
CA ILE A 23 -26.50 0.01 -18.93
C ILE A 23 -25.60 1.21 -18.66
N LEU A 24 -24.52 0.96 -17.93
CA LEU A 24 -23.49 1.94 -17.60
C LEU A 24 -22.24 1.65 -18.44
N THR A 25 -21.71 2.69 -19.10
CA THR A 25 -20.50 2.55 -19.93
C THR A 25 -19.36 3.33 -19.29
N LEU A 26 -18.37 2.62 -18.76
CA LEU A 26 -17.22 3.22 -18.07
C LEU A 26 -16.04 3.40 -19.01
N ASN A 27 -15.23 4.43 -18.76
CA ASN A 27 -13.92 4.55 -19.40
C ASN A 27 -12.90 3.58 -18.76
N GLU A 28 -11.70 3.50 -19.33
CA GLU A 28 -10.67 2.55 -18.87
C GLU A 28 -10.22 2.79 -17.42
N GLU A 29 -10.10 4.05 -17.01
CA GLU A 29 -9.68 4.41 -15.64
C GLU A 29 -10.77 4.02 -14.63
N GLU A 30 -12.02 4.38 -14.90
CA GLU A 30 -13.18 4.03 -14.07
C GLU A 30 -13.38 2.51 -13.98
N ALA A 31 -13.15 1.79 -15.08
CA ALA A 31 -13.28 0.34 -15.10
C ALA A 31 -12.20 -0.37 -14.28
N LYS A 32 -10.97 0.20 -14.22
CA LYS A 32 -9.88 -0.31 -13.35
C LYS A 32 -10.20 -0.10 -11.86
N ASP A 33 -10.88 0.98 -11.54
CA ASP A 33 -11.24 1.36 -10.17
C ASP A 33 -12.60 0.77 -9.73
N LEU A 34 -13.26 -0.02 -10.59
CA LEU A 34 -14.57 -0.62 -10.32
C LEU A 34 -14.46 -1.93 -9.54
N TYR A 35 -15.26 -2.03 -8.49
CA TYR A 35 -15.48 -3.22 -7.69
C TYR A 35 -16.96 -3.62 -7.73
N LYS A 36 -17.22 -4.91 -7.92
CA LYS A 36 -18.53 -5.52 -7.72
C LYS A 36 -18.45 -6.45 -6.51
N THR A 37 -19.15 -6.11 -5.42
CA THR A 37 -19.01 -6.79 -4.13
C THR A 37 -20.31 -6.78 -3.32
N ASN A 38 -20.41 -7.64 -2.31
CA ASN A 38 -21.55 -7.68 -1.38
C ASN A 38 -21.19 -6.97 -0.08
N VAL A 39 -21.83 -5.84 0.19
CA VAL A 39 -21.64 -5.10 1.45
C VAL A 39 -22.95 -4.49 1.92
N TRP A 40 -23.15 -4.45 3.24
CA TRP A 40 -24.40 -4.01 3.86
C TRP A 40 -25.61 -4.81 3.36
N ARG A 41 -25.43 -6.13 3.25
CA ARG A 41 -26.43 -7.12 2.80
C ARG A 41 -27.01 -6.87 1.41
N LYS A 42 -26.28 -6.17 0.54
CA LYS A 42 -26.69 -5.91 -0.84
C LYS A 42 -25.47 -5.98 -1.77
N GLU A 43 -25.69 -6.47 -2.98
CA GLU A 43 -24.70 -6.34 -4.05
C GLU A 43 -24.53 -4.86 -4.41
N ARG A 44 -23.28 -4.40 -4.50
CA ARG A 44 -22.91 -3.03 -4.78
C ARG A 44 -21.87 -2.96 -5.89
N LEU A 45 -21.98 -1.92 -6.71
CA LEU A 45 -20.91 -1.40 -7.54
C LEU A 45 -20.25 -0.25 -6.79
N ILE A 46 -18.92 -0.28 -6.70
CA ILE A 46 -18.11 0.73 -6.04
C ILE A 46 -17.01 1.16 -7.01
N ILE A 47 -16.92 2.43 -7.36
CA ILE A 47 -15.76 2.99 -8.08
C ILE A 47 -14.93 3.73 -7.04
N CYS A 48 -13.64 3.41 -6.89
CA CYS A 48 -12.84 3.95 -5.79
C CYS A 48 -11.39 4.19 -6.18
N ASN A 49 -10.84 5.34 -5.76
CA ASN A 49 -9.42 5.69 -5.93
C ASN A 49 -8.45 4.89 -5.04
N GLY A 50 -8.88 3.76 -4.50
CA GLY A 50 -8.14 2.95 -3.53
C GLY A 50 -8.60 1.49 -3.54
N ILE A 51 -7.96 0.67 -2.70
CA ILE A 51 -8.29 -0.75 -2.59
C ILE A 51 -9.52 -0.91 -1.71
N VAL A 52 -10.55 -1.57 -2.24
CA VAL A 52 -11.78 -1.89 -1.52
C VAL A 52 -11.68 -3.28 -0.90
N LEU A 53 -11.78 -3.33 0.43
CA LEU A 53 -11.88 -4.55 1.22
C LEU A 53 -13.24 -4.61 1.89
N VAL A 54 -13.89 -5.77 1.83
CA VAL A 54 -15.25 -5.92 2.32
C VAL A 54 -15.36 -7.08 3.30
N ASN A 55 -16.05 -6.81 4.39
CA ASN A 55 -16.71 -7.77 5.26
C ASN A 55 -18.21 -7.38 5.25
N ASP A 56 -19.14 -8.31 5.40
CA ASP A 56 -20.58 -8.11 5.18
C ASP A 56 -21.14 -6.79 5.77
N ASP A 57 -20.66 -6.38 6.95
CA ASP A 57 -21.07 -5.16 7.65
C ASP A 57 -20.14 -3.95 7.42
N TYR A 58 -18.92 -4.16 6.93
CA TYR A 58 -17.87 -3.17 6.83
C TYR A 58 -17.28 -3.04 5.41
N LEU A 59 -17.30 -1.81 4.90
CA LEU A 59 -16.50 -1.39 3.76
C LEU A 59 -15.22 -0.72 4.29
N THR A 60 -14.05 -1.27 3.94
CA THR A 60 -12.75 -0.67 4.25
C THR A 60 -12.10 -0.23 2.95
N ILE A 61 -11.69 1.03 2.87
CA ILE A 61 -10.94 1.58 1.74
C ILE A 61 -9.51 1.84 2.20
N LEU A 62 -8.55 1.32 1.45
CA LEU A 62 -7.13 1.57 1.66
C LEU A 62 -6.60 2.51 0.58
N ASN A 63 -5.90 3.57 0.97
CA ASN A 63 -5.30 4.50 0.03
C ASN A 63 -3.84 4.79 0.40
N ARG A 64 -2.92 4.52 -0.52
CA ARG A 64 -1.48 4.66 -0.32
C ARG A 64 -1.06 6.11 -0.59
N GLY A 65 -0.27 6.69 0.31
CA GLY A 65 0.25 8.06 0.20
C GLY A 65 -0.80 9.18 0.35
N CYS A 66 -2.09 8.86 0.42
CA CYS A 66 -3.17 9.84 0.43
C CYS A 66 -4.20 9.55 1.53
N ASN A 67 -4.45 10.54 2.39
CA ASN A 67 -5.42 10.45 3.49
C ASN A 67 -6.87 10.77 3.07
N LYS A 68 -7.13 10.90 1.76
CA LYS A 68 -8.42 11.24 1.18
C LYS A 68 -8.94 10.07 0.33
N MET A 69 -10.13 9.59 0.65
CA MET A 69 -10.81 8.52 -0.05
C MET A 69 -11.95 9.11 -0.87
N ILE A 70 -11.96 8.80 -2.17
CA ILE A 70 -12.96 9.24 -3.12
C ILE A 70 -13.58 7.99 -3.72
N PHE A 71 -14.89 7.84 -3.57
CA PHE A 71 -15.59 6.67 -4.05
C PHE A 71 -17.06 6.93 -4.35
N ASP A 72 -17.58 6.19 -5.31
CA ASP A 72 -18.97 6.21 -5.76
C ASP A 72 -19.60 4.85 -5.46
N VAL A 73 -20.80 4.82 -4.87
CA VAL A 73 -21.50 3.58 -4.49
C VAL A 73 -22.87 3.50 -5.16
N PHE A 74 -23.17 2.38 -5.81
CA PHE A 74 -24.49 2.03 -6.33
C PHE A 74 -24.94 0.65 -5.82
N PRO A 75 -26.23 0.45 -5.49
CA PRO A 75 -27.26 1.48 -5.35
C PRO A 75 -26.98 2.45 -4.20
N LYS A 76 -27.81 3.49 -4.04
CA LYS A 76 -27.72 4.43 -2.91
C LYS A 76 -27.71 3.70 -1.55
N VAL A 77 -27.00 4.28 -0.59
CA VAL A 77 -26.90 3.82 0.79
C VAL A 77 -27.33 4.97 1.70
N GLN A 78 -28.18 4.67 2.68
CA GLN A 78 -28.59 5.60 3.72
C GLN A 78 -27.84 5.27 5.01
N GLU A 79 -27.53 6.30 5.80
CA GLU A 79 -27.02 6.18 7.17
C GLU A 79 -25.72 5.36 7.27
N VAL A 80 -24.64 5.88 6.67
CA VAL A 80 -23.30 5.28 6.80
C VAL A 80 -22.52 6.04 7.88
N VAL A 81 -21.84 5.29 8.74
CA VAL A 81 -20.97 5.82 9.78
C VAL A 81 -19.54 5.40 9.48
N SER A 82 -18.64 6.37 9.54
CA SER A 82 -17.21 6.19 9.37
C SER A 82 -16.44 6.35 10.69
N GLN A 83 -15.14 6.08 10.66
CA GLN A 83 -14.24 6.41 11.79
C GLN A 83 -14.12 7.92 12.06
N VAL A 84 -14.55 8.80 11.16
CA VAL A 84 -14.53 10.26 11.35
C VAL A 84 -15.91 10.86 11.65
N GLY A 85 -16.96 10.03 11.71
CA GLY A 85 -18.33 10.45 12.01
C GLY A 85 -19.35 9.93 11.01
N GLU A 86 -20.59 10.41 11.12
CA GLU A 86 -21.64 10.14 10.15
C GLU A 86 -21.29 10.80 8.81
N VAL A 87 -21.56 10.08 7.71
CA VAL A 87 -21.24 10.54 6.35
C VAL A 87 -22.43 10.33 5.43
N GLU A 88 -22.77 11.38 4.71
CA GLU A 88 -23.83 11.37 3.70
C GLU A 88 -23.22 11.48 2.31
N GLY A 89 -23.68 10.60 1.41
CA GLY A 89 -23.23 10.62 0.02
C GLY A 89 -24.00 11.68 -0.77
N LEU A 90 -23.27 12.47 -1.56
CA LEU A 90 -23.86 13.38 -2.53
C LEU A 90 -24.42 12.58 -3.71
N THR A 91 -25.54 13.01 -4.28
CA THR A 91 -26.09 12.31 -5.45
C THR A 91 -25.26 12.65 -6.69
N SER A 92 -24.77 11.63 -7.41
CA SER A 92 -24.01 11.78 -8.67
C SER A 92 -24.50 10.71 -9.65
N GLY A 93 -25.35 11.10 -10.61
CA GLY A 93 -26.03 10.15 -11.49
C GLY A 93 -26.84 9.11 -10.70
N ILE A 94 -26.55 7.82 -10.92
CA ILE A 94 -27.13 6.72 -10.13
C ILE A 94 -26.38 6.45 -8.82
N PHE A 95 -25.17 6.99 -8.67
CA PHE A 95 -24.28 6.75 -7.56
C PHE A 95 -24.54 7.70 -6.38
N SER A 96 -24.10 7.24 -5.21
CA SER A 96 -23.82 8.10 -4.06
C SER A 96 -22.31 8.34 -4.01
N HIS A 97 -21.91 9.59 -4.20
CA HIS A 97 -20.53 10.05 -4.21
C HIS A 97 -20.07 10.42 -2.80
N TYR A 98 -18.89 9.95 -2.42
CA TYR A 98 -18.27 10.23 -1.14
C TYR A 98 -16.85 10.75 -1.35
N GLU A 99 -16.55 11.81 -0.62
CA GLU A 99 -15.21 12.37 -0.48
C GLU A 99 -14.91 12.54 1.01
N ILE A 100 -14.08 11.66 1.55
CA ILE A 100 -13.83 11.59 3.00
C ILE A 100 -12.34 11.63 3.24
N ALA A 101 -11.89 12.62 4.02
CA ALA A 101 -10.52 12.69 4.50
C ALA A 101 -10.43 12.16 5.94
N VAL A 102 -9.50 11.24 6.18
CA VAL A 102 -9.09 10.87 7.54
C VAL A 102 -7.97 11.79 8.01
N PRO A 103 -7.75 11.96 9.33
CA PRO A 103 -6.64 12.76 9.84
C PRO A 103 -5.31 12.35 9.20
N SER A 104 -4.58 13.32 8.65
CA SER A 104 -3.23 13.08 8.16
C SER A 104 -2.30 12.77 9.32
N CYS A 105 -1.27 11.97 9.05
CA CYS A 105 -0.34 11.52 10.07
C CYS A 105 1.07 11.88 9.65
N ASN A 106 1.84 12.49 10.57
CA ASN A 106 3.27 12.69 10.37
C ASN A 106 4.01 11.51 11.03
N CYS A 107 4.57 10.62 10.21
CA CYS A 107 5.37 9.51 10.71
C CYS A 107 6.77 10.01 11.04
N LYS A 108 7.12 10.03 12.33
CA LYS A 108 8.48 10.37 12.77
C LYS A 108 9.36 9.12 12.75
N TYR A 109 10.45 9.21 12.01
CA TYR A 109 11.43 8.15 11.88
C TYR A 109 12.82 8.73 11.65
N ARG A 110 13.84 7.91 11.86
CA ARG A 110 15.24 8.22 11.59
C ARG A 110 15.89 7.09 10.82
N VAL A 111 16.66 7.44 9.81
CA VAL A 111 17.54 6.50 9.11
C VAL A 111 18.98 6.89 9.40
N ASN A 112 19.74 5.96 9.99
CA ASN A 112 21.18 6.11 10.20
C ASN A 112 21.92 5.26 9.17
N TYR A 113 22.63 5.90 8.24
CA TYR A 113 23.50 5.22 7.29
C TYR A 113 24.86 4.98 7.94
N ILE A 114 25.13 3.71 8.28
CA ILE A 114 26.30 3.33 9.09
C ILE A 114 27.54 3.28 8.21
N ILE A 115 27.44 2.55 7.09
CA ILE A 115 28.45 2.43 6.03
C ILE A 115 27.72 2.20 4.70
N GLU A 116 28.44 2.17 3.58
CA GLU A 116 27.85 1.77 2.30
C GLU A 116 27.19 0.38 2.42
N GLY A 117 25.96 0.29 1.91
CA GLY A 117 25.18 -0.94 1.96
C GLY A 117 24.62 -1.29 3.35
N ARG A 118 24.83 -0.47 4.39
CA ARG A 118 24.24 -0.70 5.72
C ARG A 118 23.58 0.53 6.33
N SER A 119 22.34 0.39 6.74
CA SER A 119 21.61 1.43 7.46
C SER A 119 20.72 0.82 8.54
N ARG A 120 20.28 1.67 9.48
CA ARG A 120 19.27 1.33 10.48
C ARG A 120 18.12 2.32 10.40
N LEU A 121 16.90 1.81 10.42
CA LEU A 121 15.66 2.57 10.52
C LEU A 121 15.08 2.45 11.94
N GLU A 122 14.78 3.59 12.55
CA GLU A 122 14.10 3.73 13.85
C GLU A 122 12.81 4.53 13.66
N ILE A 123 11.71 4.08 14.26
CA ILE A 123 10.37 4.64 14.03
C ILE A 123 9.67 4.82 15.38
N GLU A 124 9.00 5.96 15.56
CA GLU A 124 8.24 6.22 16.79
C GLU A 124 7.01 5.32 16.92
N GLU A 125 6.63 4.96 18.14
CA GLU A 125 5.54 4.01 18.41
C GLU A 125 4.16 4.50 17.95
N GLU A 126 3.93 5.83 17.99
CA GLU A 126 2.60 6.43 17.81
C GLU A 126 1.94 6.02 16.49
N ILE A 127 2.72 5.91 15.41
CA ILE A 127 2.19 5.58 14.09
C ILE A 127 1.60 4.16 14.03
N PHE A 128 2.13 3.21 14.82
CA PHE A 128 1.64 1.82 14.85
C PHE A 128 0.27 1.71 15.52
N ARG A 129 -0.04 2.64 16.44
CA ARG A 129 -1.32 2.70 17.17
C ARG A 129 -2.36 3.55 16.45
N ASN A 130 -2.00 4.20 15.33
CA ASN A 130 -2.89 5.08 14.62
C ASN A 130 -3.98 4.30 13.86
N ARG A 131 -5.23 4.49 14.26
CA ARG A 131 -6.39 3.78 13.69
C ARG A 131 -6.71 4.13 12.23
N PHE A 132 -6.15 5.22 11.70
CA PHE A 132 -6.33 5.66 10.31
C PHE A 132 -5.23 5.16 9.39
N ILE A 133 -4.20 4.50 9.94
CA ILE A 133 -3.13 3.88 9.15
C ILE A 133 -3.39 2.38 9.13
N ASN A 134 -3.44 1.78 7.94
CA ASN A 134 -3.50 0.34 7.74
C ASN A 134 -2.13 -0.31 7.76
N GLU A 135 -1.16 0.28 7.08
CA GLU A 135 0.21 -0.24 6.97
C GLU A 135 1.21 0.91 6.87
N ILE A 136 2.44 0.65 7.32
CA ILE A 136 3.61 1.49 7.15
C ILE A 136 4.56 0.70 6.25
N LEU A 137 4.75 1.16 5.02
CA LEU A 137 5.63 0.53 4.05
C LEU A 137 7.01 1.19 4.13
N VAL A 138 8.06 0.40 4.34
CA VAL A 138 9.43 0.87 4.08
C VAL A 138 9.72 0.67 2.61
N ILE A 139 10.19 1.73 1.96
CA ILE A 139 10.62 1.72 0.58
C ILE A 139 12.14 1.88 0.56
N VAL A 140 12.84 0.83 0.15
CA VAL A 140 14.30 0.79 0.07
C VAL A 140 14.73 0.83 -1.39
N ASN A 141 15.39 1.93 -1.76
CA ASN A 141 16.10 2.04 -3.04
C ASN A 141 17.56 1.64 -2.79
N TYR A 142 18.00 0.52 -3.35
CA TYR A 142 19.36 0.03 -3.21
C TYR A 142 19.90 -0.53 -4.53
N ILE A 143 21.20 -0.71 -4.62
CA ILE A 143 21.88 -1.44 -5.70
C ILE A 143 22.79 -2.47 -5.03
N GLY A 144 22.69 -3.72 -5.46
CA GLY A 144 23.47 -4.84 -4.94
C GLY A 144 23.02 -6.16 -5.55
N ASP A 145 23.31 -7.25 -4.86
CA ASP A 145 22.83 -8.60 -5.20
C ASP A 145 21.55 -8.91 -4.41
N VAL A 146 21.66 -8.88 -3.08
CA VAL A 146 20.56 -9.17 -2.15
C VAL A 146 20.48 -8.11 -1.05
N GLY A 147 19.31 -7.52 -0.86
CA GLY A 147 19.00 -6.72 0.33
C GLY A 147 18.45 -7.60 1.43
N ASN A 148 18.99 -7.49 2.65
CA ASN A 148 18.55 -8.24 3.82
C ASN A 148 18.11 -7.27 4.91
N ALA A 149 16.99 -7.54 5.56
CA ALA A 149 16.45 -6.75 6.65
C ALA A 149 16.44 -7.58 7.94
N TYR A 150 16.94 -7.01 9.03
CA TYR A 150 17.09 -7.68 10.31
C TYR A 150 16.43 -6.90 11.43
N ILE A 151 15.88 -7.61 12.41
CA ILE A 151 15.45 -7.05 13.69
C ILE A 151 16.11 -7.85 14.80
N ASP A 152 16.97 -7.21 15.58
CA ASP A 152 17.73 -7.85 16.67
C ASP A 152 18.55 -9.06 16.17
N ASN A 153 19.24 -8.87 15.03
CA ASN A 153 20.06 -9.88 14.32
C ASN A 153 19.29 -11.07 13.71
N GLU A 154 17.96 -11.08 13.75
CA GLU A 154 17.14 -12.07 13.04
C GLU A 154 16.74 -11.54 11.67
N LEU A 155 16.95 -12.32 10.60
CA LEU A 155 16.49 -11.97 9.26
C LEU A 155 14.96 -12.00 9.22
N VAL A 156 14.35 -10.88 8.85
CA VAL A 156 12.88 -10.73 8.82
C VAL A 156 12.30 -10.54 7.43
N ASP A 157 13.13 -10.09 6.47
CA ASP A 157 12.75 -9.92 5.07
C ASP A 157 14.02 -9.85 4.20
N ASP A 158 13.94 -10.29 2.95
CA ASP A 158 15.00 -10.22 1.96
C ASP A 158 14.45 -9.93 0.56
N ASN A 159 15.28 -9.36 -0.31
CA ASN A 159 14.90 -9.05 -1.67
C ASN A 159 16.09 -9.18 -2.62
N PHE A 160 15.92 -9.92 -3.73
CA PHE A 160 16.89 -9.97 -4.82
C PHE A 160 16.80 -8.72 -5.69
N TYR A 161 17.95 -8.13 -6.02
CA TYR A 161 17.98 -6.91 -6.81
C TYR A 161 17.51 -7.16 -8.25
N ASN A 162 16.44 -6.49 -8.64
CA ASN A 162 15.86 -6.56 -9.99
C ASN A 162 15.61 -5.16 -10.60
N GLY A 163 16.17 -4.11 -9.99
CA GLY A 163 15.98 -2.71 -10.39
C GLY A 163 14.70 -2.05 -9.86
N SER A 164 13.80 -2.79 -9.22
CA SER A 164 12.61 -2.23 -8.57
C SER A 164 12.89 -1.84 -7.12
N LEU A 165 12.03 -0.97 -6.55
CA LEU A 165 12.08 -0.62 -5.14
C LEU A 165 11.69 -1.83 -4.28
N TRP A 166 12.40 -2.05 -3.18
CA TRP A 166 12.05 -3.07 -2.21
C TRP A 166 11.06 -2.50 -1.19
N GLU A 167 9.92 -3.16 -1.03
CA GLU A 167 8.86 -2.73 -0.11
C GLU A 167 8.68 -3.71 1.05
N ILE A 168 8.64 -3.20 2.30
CA ILE A 168 8.48 -4.01 3.51
C ILE A 168 7.34 -3.43 4.37
N GLY A 169 6.31 -4.23 4.66
CA GLY A 169 5.25 -3.86 5.61
C GLY A 169 5.71 -4.04 7.06
N LEU A 170 5.63 -2.97 7.86
CA LEU A 170 6.21 -2.96 9.21
C LEU A 170 5.29 -3.43 10.32
N LYS A 171 3.96 -3.35 10.15
CA LYS A 171 3.05 -3.65 11.25
C LYS A 171 3.17 -5.07 11.77
N ARG A 172 3.46 -6.04 10.90
CA ARG A 172 3.70 -7.44 11.29
C ARG A 172 4.90 -7.63 12.21
N PHE A 173 5.79 -6.65 12.30
CA PHE A 173 6.99 -6.67 13.14
C PHE A 173 6.88 -5.83 14.41
N TYR A 174 5.76 -5.12 14.61
CA TYR A 174 5.48 -4.39 15.84
C TYR A 174 5.14 -5.38 16.99
N PRO A 175 5.64 -5.19 18.23
CA PRO A 175 6.40 -4.03 18.72
C PRO A 175 7.91 -4.09 18.49
N LYS A 176 8.46 -5.25 18.11
CA LYS A 176 9.92 -5.48 18.02
C LYS A 176 10.65 -4.46 17.15
N VAL A 177 10.06 -4.08 16.00
CA VAL A 177 10.66 -3.08 15.09
C VAL A 177 10.77 -1.69 15.71
N HIS A 178 9.82 -1.31 16.57
CA HIS A 178 9.89 -0.04 17.31
C HIS A 178 10.99 -0.11 18.38
N GLU A 179 11.04 -1.20 19.14
CA GLU A 179 11.97 -1.37 20.26
C GLU A 179 13.43 -1.56 19.83
N LYS A 180 13.66 -2.19 18.67
CA LYS A 180 14.99 -2.65 18.22
C LYS A 180 15.48 -1.95 16.95
N GLY A 181 14.58 -1.34 16.19
CA GLY A 181 14.86 -0.83 14.84
C GLY A 181 14.88 -1.93 13.78
N LEU A 182 15.02 -1.53 12.53
CA LEU A 182 15.17 -2.39 11.35
C LEU A 182 16.52 -2.11 10.70
N ASP A 183 17.39 -3.11 10.67
CA ASP A 183 18.72 -3.02 10.06
C ASP A 183 18.70 -3.53 8.63
N PHE A 184 19.31 -2.79 7.71
CA PHE A 184 19.48 -3.18 6.32
C PHE A 184 20.93 -3.56 6.04
N HIS A 185 21.12 -4.65 5.30
CA HIS A 185 22.43 -5.10 4.82
C HIS A 185 22.34 -5.55 3.37
N ILE A 186 23.01 -4.80 2.49
CA ILE A 186 23.10 -5.10 1.08
C ILE A 186 24.33 -5.96 0.82
N VAL A 187 24.11 -7.16 0.30
CA VAL A 187 25.18 -7.98 -0.30
C VAL A 187 25.60 -7.31 -1.61
N PRO A 188 26.88 -6.92 -1.79
CA PRO A 188 27.31 -6.27 -3.02
C PRO A 188 27.19 -7.17 -4.24
N LEU A 189 26.80 -6.58 -5.38
CA LEU A 189 26.94 -7.21 -6.68
C LEU A 189 28.43 -7.20 -7.05
N ARG A 190 28.97 -8.37 -7.42
CA ARG A 190 30.41 -8.54 -7.70
C ARG A 190 30.65 -8.94 -9.14
N LYS A 191 31.62 -8.29 -9.78
CA LYS A 191 32.15 -8.64 -11.10
C LYS A 191 33.67 -8.79 -11.01
N GLY A 192 34.14 -10.03 -10.92
CA GLY A 192 35.56 -10.30 -10.70
C GLY A 192 35.84 -11.77 -10.46
N LYS A 193 36.99 -12.06 -9.84
CA LYS A 193 37.41 -13.42 -9.50
C LYS A 193 37.66 -13.53 -8.00
N MET A 194 37.23 -14.65 -7.43
CA MET A 194 37.66 -15.07 -6.10
C MET A 194 39.07 -15.64 -6.21
N THR A 195 40.00 -15.09 -5.43
CA THR A 195 41.35 -15.61 -5.27
C THR A 195 41.53 -16.19 -3.89
N THR A 196 42.40 -17.19 -3.76
CA THR A 196 42.71 -17.81 -2.48
C THR A 196 44.14 -17.47 -2.11
N SER A 197 44.32 -16.70 -1.04
CA SER A 197 45.61 -16.51 -0.40
C SER A 197 45.74 -17.56 0.69
N VAL A 198 46.75 -18.42 0.57
CA VAL A 198 47.01 -19.50 1.54
C VAL A 198 48.27 -19.16 2.29
N SER A 199 48.16 -19.00 3.60
CA SER A 199 49.28 -18.94 4.53
C SER A 199 49.35 -20.23 5.36
N VAL A 200 50.46 -20.44 6.07
CA VAL A 200 50.67 -21.63 6.92
C VAL A 200 49.64 -21.74 8.06
N ALA A 201 48.95 -20.64 8.40
CA ALA A 201 47.98 -20.57 9.52
C ALA A 201 46.52 -20.33 9.10
N ALA A 202 46.26 -19.79 7.90
CA ALA A 202 44.91 -19.45 7.45
C ALA A 202 44.80 -19.45 5.91
N LYS A 203 43.62 -19.85 5.43
CA LYS A 203 43.19 -19.70 4.04
C LYS A 203 42.21 -18.54 3.97
N THR A 204 42.59 -17.46 3.31
CA THR A 204 41.73 -16.29 3.12
C THR A 204 41.21 -16.29 1.68
N LEU A 205 39.92 -16.00 1.54
CA LEU A 205 39.27 -15.79 0.25
C LEU A 205 39.22 -14.29 0.00
N GLU A 206 39.92 -13.82 -1.03
CA GLU A 206 39.99 -12.41 -1.40
C GLU A 206 39.31 -12.20 -2.77
N PHE A 207 38.38 -11.26 -2.84
CA PHE A 207 37.75 -10.87 -4.11
C PHE A 207 38.60 -9.81 -4.82
N ILE A 208 38.89 -10.02 -6.11
CA ILE A 208 39.52 -9.04 -6.98
C ILE A 208 38.56 -8.71 -8.12
N GLY A 209 38.07 -7.47 -8.17
CA GLY A 209 37.17 -6.97 -9.20
C GLY A 209 36.32 -5.81 -8.71
N ASP A 210 35.29 -5.49 -9.49
CA ASP A 210 34.33 -4.43 -9.14
C ASP A 210 33.27 -4.97 -8.19
N GLU A 211 32.94 -4.22 -7.14
CA GLU A 211 31.78 -4.50 -6.30
C GLU A 211 30.93 -3.24 -6.07
N ILE A 212 29.62 -3.42 -6.02
CA ILE A 212 28.67 -2.35 -5.71
C ILE A 212 27.60 -2.85 -4.75
N GLY A 213 27.53 -2.24 -3.57
CA GLY A 213 26.51 -2.51 -2.56
C GLY A 213 26.16 -1.20 -1.86
N LYS A 214 25.05 -0.58 -2.25
CA LYS A 214 24.69 0.77 -1.83
C LYS A 214 23.21 0.86 -1.53
N ILE A 215 22.86 1.58 -0.47
CA ILE A 215 21.50 2.02 -0.20
C ILE A 215 21.43 3.49 -0.64
N ASN A 216 20.58 3.78 -1.62
CA ASN A 216 20.36 5.14 -2.13
C ASN A 216 19.37 5.90 -1.24
N SER A 217 18.26 5.26 -0.85
CA SER A 217 17.32 5.82 0.11
C SER A 217 16.57 4.73 0.88
N VAL A 218 16.10 5.11 2.07
CA VAL A 218 15.14 4.38 2.89
C VAL A 218 14.07 5.38 3.28
N GLU A 219 12.85 5.17 2.82
CA GLU A 219 11.72 6.09 2.99
C GLU A 219 10.51 5.33 3.53
N LEU A 220 9.54 6.05 4.09
CA LEU A 220 8.27 5.48 4.53
C LEU A 220 7.13 5.98 3.66
N ASP A 221 6.25 5.05 3.29
CA ASP A 221 4.98 5.35 2.66
C ASP A 221 3.83 4.79 3.52
N LEU A 222 2.78 5.58 3.68
CA LEU A 222 1.68 5.26 4.56
C LEU A 222 0.49 4.77 3.75
N VAL A 223 -0.07 3.63 4.16
CA VAL A 223 -1.36 3.17 3.65
C VAL A 223 -2.44 3.63 4.61
N TYR A 224 -3.20 4.65 4.25
CA TYR A 224 -4.33 5.14 5.03
C TYR A 224 -5.52 4.18 4.90
N GLN A 225 -6.38 4.14 5.92
CA GLN A 225 -7.65 3.42 5.90
C GLN A 225 -8.83 4.27 6.32
N LEU A 226 -9.95 4.00 5.66
CA LEU A 226 -11.28 4.44 6.04
C LEU A 226 -12.18 3.22 6.19
N LYS A 227 -12.72 3.02 7.40
CA LYS A 227 -13.74 2.00 7.65
C LYS A 227 -15.12 2.64 7.75
N LEU A 228 -16.06 2.05 7.04
CA LEU A 228 -17.45 2.45 6.94
C LEU A 228 -18.33 1.27 7.32
N ARG A 229 -19.37 1.54 8.10
CA ARG A 229 -20.45 0.58 8.38
C ARG A 229 -21.79 1.27 8.22
N LYS A 230 -22.83 0.48 7.98
CA LYS A 230 -24.19 0.98 8.10
C LYS A 230 -24.53 1.20 9.57
N LYS A 231 -25.31 2.25 9.86
CA LYS A 231 -25.86 2.52 11.19
C LYS A 231 -26.78 1.39 11.66
#